data_AF-A0A931MA47-F1
#
_entry.id   AF-A0A931MA47-F1
#
_cell.length_a   1.000
_cell.length_b   1.000
_cell.length_c   1.000
_cell.angle_alpha   90.00
_cell.angle_beta   90.00
_cell.angle_gamma   90.00
#
_symmetry.space_group_name_H-M   'P 1'
#
loop_
_entity.id
_entity.type
_entity.pdbx_description
1 polymer ?
#
loop_
_entity_poly.entity_id
_entity_poly.type
_entity_poly.pdbx_seq_one_letter_code
_entity_poly.pdbx_strand_id
1 'polypeptide(L)' 'MMTPEERLKQLGIELPDAPKPLGSYVPLVRAGNLVFLSGILPLVEGKLTR' A
#
# COMPACT_ATOMS: atom_id res chain seq x y z
N MET A 1 7.76 18.90 13.03
CA MET A 1 6.62 17.98 12.80
C MET A 1 7.18 16.65 12.39
N MET A 2 6.53 15.56 12.77
CA MET A 2 6.98 14.20 12.49
C MET A 2 6.35 13.69 11.20
N THR A 3 7.11 13.03 10.33
CA THR A 3 6.60 12.50 9.05
C THR A 3 5.88 11.16 9.23
N PRO A 4 5.03 10.73 8.28
CA PRO A 4 4.44 9.39 8.31
C PRO A 4 5.50 8.27 8.39
N GLU A 5 6.61 8.40 7.66
CA GLU A 5 7.72 7.43 7.65
C GLU A 5 8.38 7.31 9.03
N GLU A 6 8.59 8.45 9.71
CA GLU A 6 9.12 8.46 11.08
C GLU A 6 8.17 7.73 12.04
N ARG A 7 6.85 7.84 11.83
CA ARG A 7 5.84 7.20 12.69
C ARG A 7 5.78 5.71 12.50
N LEU A 8 5.85 5.25 11.25
CA LEU A 8 5.96 3.83 10.94
C LEU A 8 7.20 3.22 11.58
N LYS A 9 8.35 3.91 11.48
CA LYS A 9 9.61 3.48 12.11
C LYS A 9 9.51 3.35 13.63
N GLN A 10 8.88 4.29 14.33
CA GLN A 10 8.69 4.21 15.79
C GLN A 10 7.81 3.03 16.22
N LEU A 11 6.87 2.62 15.36
CA LEU A 11 6.00 1.47 15.60
C LEU A 11 6.66 0.14 15.19
N GLY A 12 7.88 0.16 14.64
CA GLY A 12 8.53 -1.04 14.12
C GLY A 12 7.84 -1.61 12.87
N ILE A 13 7.13 -0.78 12.11
CA ILE A 13 6.41 -1.18 10.90
C ILE A 13 7.24 -0.80 9.67
N GLU A 14 7.60 -1.78 8.86
CA GLU A 14 8.15 -1.57 7.52
C GLU A 14 7.04 -1.73 6.47
N LEU A 15 6.98 -0.81 5.50
CA LEU A 15 6.03 -0.93 4.40
C LEU A 15 6.52 -1.98 3.41
N PRO A 16 5.66 -2.91 2.99
CA PRO A 16 6.01 -3.86 1.93
C PRO A 16 6.08 -3.15 0.58
N ASP A 17 6.68 -3.83 -0.40
CA ASP A 17 6.57 -3.42 -1.79
C ASP A 17 5.10 -3.34 -2.24
N ALA A 18 4.83 -2.41 -3.16
CA ALA A 18 3.49 -2.26 -3.71
C ALA A 18 3.03 -3.55 -4.41
N PRO A 19 1.79 -4.04 -4.15
CA PRO A 19 1.31 -5.27 -4.74
C PRO A 19 1.10 -5.13 -6.25
N LYS A 20 1.36 -6.21 -6.98
CA LYS A 20 1.05 -6.28 -8.41
C LYS A 20 -0.47 -6.44 -8.61
N PRO A 21 -1.07 -5.82 -9.64
CA PRO A 21 -2.46 -6.08 -10.01
C PRO A 21 -2.71 -7.57 -10.29
N LEU A 22 -3.83 -8.09 -9.81
CA LEU A 22 -4.23 -9.50 -10.00
C LEU A 22 -4.99 -9.73 -11.32
N GLY A 23 -5.23 -8.67 -12.10
CA GLY A 23 -5.96 -8.73 -13.36
C GLY A 23 -5.75 -7.47 -14.18
N SER A 24 -6.58 -7.29 -15.21
CA SER A 24 -6.49 -6.18 -16.16
C SER A 24 -7.06 -4.88 -15.61
N TYR A 25 -6.42 -4.33 -14.58
CA TYR A 25 -6.72 -3.03 -13.99
C TYR A 25 -5.44 -2.34 -13.49
N VAL A 26 -5.51 -1.04 -13.23
CA VAL A 26 -4.39 -0.25 -12.71
C VAL A 26 -4.41 -0.20 -11.18
N PRO A 27 -3.25 -0.18 -10.50
CA PRO A 27 -3.21 -0.18 -9.03
C PRO A 27 -3.79 1.10 -8.41
N LEU A 28 -3.69 2.22 -9.14
CA LEU A 28 -4.27 3.50 -8.75
C LEU A 28 -4.57 4.37 -9.97
N VAL A 29 -5.49 5.32 -9.78
CA VAL A 29 -5.75 6.41 -10.74
C VAL A 29 -5.72 7.75 -10.02
N ARG A 30 -5.32 8.81 -10.73
CA ARG A 30 -5.38 10.18 -10.23
C ARG A 30 -6.41 10.98 -11.03
N ALA A 31 -7.31 11.67 -10.32
CA ALA A 31 -8.26 12.61 -10.89
C ALA A 31 -8.11 13.97 -10.17
N GLY A 32 -7.46 14.93 -10.83
CA GLY A 32 -7.13 16.22 -10.22
C GLY A 32 -6.22 16.09 -9.01
N ASN A 33 -6.74 16.42 -7.83
CA ASN A 33 -6.05 16.32 -6.53
C ASN A 33 -6.41 15.04 -5.74
N LEU A 34 -7.20 14.12 -6.32
CA LEU A 34 -7.58 12.86 -5.70
C LEU A 34 -6.78 11.70 -6.28
N VAL A 35 -6.35 10.78 -5.42
CA VAL A 35 -5.75 9.49 -5.78
C VAL A 35 -6.66 8.38 -5.29
N PHE A 36 -7.12 7.53 -6.21
CA PHE A 36 -7.98 6.38 -5.92
C PHE A 36 -7.14 5.11 -6.04
N LEU A 37 -7.07 4.35 -4.94
CA LEU A 37 -6.44 3.04 -4.92
C LEU A 37 -7.45 1.96 -5.30
N SER A 38 -7.00 0.95 -6.03
CA SER A 38 -7.73 -0.31 -6.16
C SER A 38 -7.77 -1.07 -4.83
N GLY A 39 -8.55 -2.15 -4.76
CA GLY A 39 -8.56 -3.01 -3.58
C GLY A 39 -7.19 -3.61 -3.28
N ILE A 40 -6.76 -3.55 -2.01
CA ILE A 40 -5.48 -4.09 -1.53
C ILE A 40 -5.78 -5.23 -0.55
N LEU A 41 -5.10 -6.36 -0.72
CA LEU A 41 -5.19 -7.51 0.18
C LEU A 41 -4.12 -7.41 1.28
N PRO A 42 -4.37 -7.99 2.48
CA PRO A 42 -3.38 -8.05 3.57
C PRO A 42 -2.36 -9.16 3.30
N LEU A 43 -1.52 -8.97 2.28
CA LEU A 43 -0.49 -9.93 1.90
C LEU A 43 0.77 -9.69 2.72
N VAL A 44 1.35 -10.76 3.26
CA VAL A 44 2.70 -10.78 3.83
C VAL A 44 3.57 -11.57 2.87
N GLU A 45 4.63 -10.95 2.34
CA GLU A 45 5.51 -11.56 1.33
C GLU A 45 4.74 -12.15 0.12
N GLY A 46 3.67 -11.48 -0.29
CA GLY A 46 2.83 -11.90 -1.42
C GLY A 46 1.87 -13.07 -1.12
N LYS A 47 1.74 -13.49 0.14
CA LYS A 47 0.84 -14.57 0.56
C LYS A 47 -0.21 -14.07 1.54
N LEU A 48 -1.41 -14.65 1.48
CA LEU A 48 -2.44 -14.45 2.51
C LEU A 48 -2.02 -15.20 3.77
N THR A 49 -1.86 -14.47 4.88
CA THR A 49 -1.57 -15.04 6.19
C THR A 49 -2.83 -15.03 7.05
N ARG A 50 -2.98 -16.04 7.91
CA ARG A 50 -4.13 -16.21 8.82
C ARG A 50 -3.89 -15.49 10.14
#